data_AF-A0A7R9NAP0-F1
#
_entry.id   AF-A0A7R9NAP0-F1
#
_cell.length_a   1.000
_cell.length_b   1.000
_cell.length_c   1.000
_cell.angle_alpha   90.00
_cell.angle_beta   90.00
_cell.angle_gamma   90.00
#
_symmetry.space_group_name_H-M   'P 1'
#
loop_
_entity.id
_entity.type
_entity.pdbx_description
1 polymer ?
#
loop_
_entity_poly.entity_id
_entity_poly.type
_entity_poly.pdbx_seq_one_letter_code
_entity_poly.pdbx_strand_id
1 'polypeptide(L)' 'MQRITLRLPEQQVKMINWLVECGEFPSTSEAIRTAIRDLIDQRSEKVRGRLQLFEDAQKIAEGTPTYLKKRG' A
#
# COMPACT_ATOMS: atom_id res chain seq x y z
N MET A 1 -20.86 4.85 -0.46
CA MET A 1 -19.57 5.53 -0.21
C MET A 1 -19.72 6.44 0.99
N GLN A 2 -18.73 6.48 1.90
CA GLN A 2 -18.73 7.39 3.03
C GLN A 2 -18.14 8.76 2.60
N ARG A 3 -18.78 9.86 2.99
CA ARG A 3 -18.30 11.23 2.69
C ARG A 3 -17.29 11.65 3.76
N ILE A 4 -16.12 12.13 3.31
CA ILE A 4 -15.03 12.61 4.16
C ILE A 4 -14.68 14.03 3.73
N THR A 5 -14.43 14.93 4.70
CA THR A 5 -13.95 16.29 4.44
C THR A 5 -12.49 16.40 4.88
N LEU A 6 -11.60 16.78 3.95
CA LEU A 6 -10.16 16.95 4.18
C LEU A 6 -9.75 18.37 3.81
N ARG A 7 -8.71 18.90 4.48
CA ARG A 7 -8.06 20.15 4.08
C ARG A 7 -6.80 19.82 3.28
N LEU A 8 -6.70 20.37 2.08
CA LEU A 8 -5.56 20.24 1.19
C LEU A 8 -4.94 21.60 0.93
N PRO A 9 -3.61 21.69 0.71
CA PRO A 9 -2.98 22.91 0.20
C PRO A 9 -3.60 23.34 -1.13
N GLU A 10 -3.76 24.65 -1.34
CA GLU A 10 -4.39 25.19 -2.56
C GLU A 10 -3.69 24.74 -3.84
N GLN A 11 -2.36 24.62 -3.79
CA GLN A 11 -1.54 24.15 -4.90
C GLN A 11 -1.97 22.75 -5.36
N GLN A 12 -2.23 21.84 -4.41
CA GLN A 12 -2.64 20.47 -4.72
C GLN A 12 -4.05 20.42 -5.31
N VAL A 13 -4.97 21.25 -4.80
CA VAL A 13 -6.32 21.34 -5.34
C VAL A 13 -6.30 21.83 -6.80
N LYS A 14 -5.48 22.84 -7.10
CA LYS A 14 -5.30 23.33 -8.48
C LYS A 14 -4.75 22.26 -9.41
N MET A 15 -3.74 21.51 -8.97
CA MET A 15 -3.17 20.42 -9.75
C MET A 15 -4.19 19.32 -10.03
N ILE A 16 -4.99 18.91 -9.02
CA ILE A 16 -6.02 17.88 -9.22
C ILE A 16 -7.08 18.38 -10.21
N ASN A 17 -7.50 19.65 -10.12
CA ASN A 17 -8.45 20.21 -11.07
C ASN A 17 -7.89 20.20 -12.49
N TRP A 18 -6.62 20.53 -12.67
CA TRP A 18 -5.97 20.47 -13.98
C TRP A 18 -5.98 19.06 -14.58
N LEU A 19 -5.72 18.02 -13.76
CA LEU A 19 -5.80 16.61 -14.22
C LEU A 19 -7.21 16.23 -14.71
N VAL A 20 -8.25 16.80 -14.09
CA VAL A 20 -9.64 16.61 -14.52
C VAL A 20 -9.92 17.40 -15.81
N GLU A 21 -9.44 18.64 -15.90
CA GLU A 21 -9.57 19.49 -17.09
C GLU A 21 -8.87 18.88 -18.32
N CYS A 22 -7.72 18.22 -18.12
CA CYS A 22 -7.02 17.48 -19.16
C CYS A 22 -7.76 16.20 -19.61
N GLY A 23 -8.83 15.81 -18.91
CA GLY A 23 -9.62 14.62 -19.23
C GLY A 23 -9.02 13.30 -18.76
N GLU A 24 -7.95 13.34 -17.95
CA GLU A 24 -7.33 12.13 -17.39
C GLU A 24 -8.25 11.47 -16.35
N PHE A 25 -9.01 12.27 -15.61
CA PHE A 25 -10.00 11.78 -14.66
C PHE A 25 -11.38 12.40 -14.89
N PRO A 26 -12.47 11.65 -14.70
CA PRO A 26 -13.82 12.15 -14.89
C PRO A 26 -14.27 13.13 -13.80
N SER A 27 -13.64 13.11 -12.62
CA SER A 27 -13.91 14.06 -11.54
C SER A 27 -12.77 14.13 -10.54
N THR A 28 -12.71 15.22 -9.76
CA THR A 28 -11.76 15.40 -8.64
C THR A 28 -11.88 14.24 -7.63
N SER A 29 -13.10 13.76 -7.39
CA SER A 29 -13.33 12.65 -6.46
C SER A 29 -12.76 11.33 -6.97
N GLU A 30 -12.77 11.11 -8.29
CA GLU A 30 -12.21 9.90 -8.88
C GLU A 30 -10.68 9.95 -8.87
N ALA A 31 -10.08 11.08 -9.23
CA ALA A 31 -8.63 11.28 -9.16
C ALA A 31 -8.08 10.99 -7.75
N ILE A 32 -8.74 11.53 -6.72
CA ILE A 32 -8.36 11.31 -5.31
C ILE A 32 -8.55 9.83 -4.93
N ARG A 33 -9.64 9.19 -5.37
CA ARG A 33 -9.92 7.79 -5.06
C ARG A 33 -8.87 6.86 -5.67
N THR A 34 -8.45 7.11 -6.91
CA THR A 34 -7.37 6.37 -7.57
C THR A 34 -6.07 6.52 -6.79
N ALA A 35 -5.67 7.75 -6.45
CA ALA A 35 -4.46 7.99 -5.66
C ALA A 35 -4.47 7.28 -4.30
N ILE A 36 -5.62 7.24 -3.61
CA ILE A 36 -5.77 6.52 -2.34
C ILE A 36 -5.65 5.00 -2.57
N ARG A 37 -6.26 4.46 -3.63
CA ARG A 37 -6.15 3.04 -3.97
C ARG A 37 -4.71 2.65 -4.22
N ASP A 38 -4.01 3.40 -5.07
CA ASP A 38 -2.61 3.13 -5.40
C ASP A 38 -1.72 3.21 -4.16
N LEU A 39 -1.98 4.18 -3.27
CA LEU A 39 -1.27 4.29 -2.00
C LEU A 39 -1.51 3.07 -1.09
N ILE A 40 -2.77 2.61 -0.99
CA ILE A 40 -3.12 1.42 -0.21
C ILE A 40 -2.48 0.19 -0.83
N ASP A 41 -2.53 0.01 -2.14
CA ASP A 41 -1.99 -1.14 -2.83
C ASP A 41 -0.47 -1.20 -2.68
N GLN A 42 0.25 -0.10 -2.96
CA GLN A 42 1.70 0.00 -2.75
C GLN A 42 2.13 -0.29 -1.31
N ARG A 43 1.33 0.15 -0.32
CA ARG A 43 1.65 -0.07 1.10
C ARG A 43 1.22 -1.44 1.58
N SER A 44 0.12 -1.97 1.06
CA SER A 44 -0.38 -3.31 1.34
C SER A 44 0.56 -4.35 0.76
N GLU A 45 1.16 -4.14 -0.41
CA GLU A 45 2.17 -5.03 -0.97
C GLU A 45 3.46 -5.02 -0.14
N LYS A 46 3.85 -3.85 0.39
CA LYS A 46 4.96 -3.76 1.37
C LYS A 46 4.63 -4.40 2.72
N VAL A 47 3.36 -4.50 3.10
CA VAL A 47 2.92 -5.09 4.36
C VAL A 47 2.67 -6.60 4.20
N ARG A 48 2.01 -7.03 3.12
CA ARG A 48 1.86 -8.43 2.71
C ARG A 48 3.19 -9.06 2.40
N GLY A 49 4.05 -8.39 1.64
CA GLY A 49 5.41 -8.86 1.38
C GLY A 49 6.17 -9.07 2.69
N ARG A 50 6.07 -8.14 3.65
CA ARG A 50 6.65 -8.34 4.99
C ARG A 50 5.99 -9.49 5.75
N LEU A 51 4.67 -9.59 5.77
CA LEU A 51 3.94 -10.64 6.49
C LEU A 51 4.22 -12.03 5.91
N GLN A 52 4.24 -12.16 4.58
CA GLN A 52 4.61 -13.37 3.85
C GLN A 52 6.08 -13.73 4.11
N LEU A 53 7.00 -12.77 4.07
CA LEU A 53 8.40 -12.99 4.45
C LEU A 53 8.54 -13.49 5.90
N PHE A 54 7.73 -12.97 6.83
CA PHE A 54 7.72 -13.44 8.22
C PHE A 54 7.15 -14.86 8.35
N GLU A 55 6.06 -15.19 7.65
CA GLU A 55 5.47 -16.53 7.63
C GLU A 55 6.42 -17.56 6.98
N ASP A 56 7.07 -17.20 5.87
CA ASP A 56 8.01 -18.05 5.16
C ASP A 56 9.29 -18.26 5.99
N ALA A 57 9.79 -17.20 6.65
CA ALA A 57 10.92 -17.31 7.58
C ALA A 57 10.61 -18.21 8.78
N GLN A 58 9.39 -18.15 9.33
CA GLN A 58 8.95 -19.04 10.41
C GLN A 58 8.91 -20.51 9.96
N LYS A 59 8.34 -20.78 8.78
CA LYS A 59 8.30 -22.15 8.21
C LYS A 59 9.69 -22.73 7.96
N ILE A 60 10.63 -21.90 7.47
CA ILE A 60 12.03 -22.31 7.26
C ILE A 60 12.73 -22.59 8.60
N ALA A 61 12.48 -21.77 9.63
CA ALA A 61 13.04 -21.99 10.97
C ALA A 61 12.49 -23.27 11.63
N GLU A 62 11.20 -23.57 11.45
CA GLU A 62 10.57 -24.80 11.96
C GLU A 62 11.03 -26.05 11.21
N GLY A 63 11.33 -25.93 9.91
CA GLY A 63 11.79 -27.03 9.06
C GLY A 63 13.30 -27.28 9.07
N THR A 64 14.11 -26.43 9.71
CA THR A 64 15.56 -26.62 9.77
C THR A 64 15.91 -27.52 10.97
N PRO A 65 16.31 -28.80 10.75
CA PRO A 65 16.86 -29.60 11.83
C PRO A 65 18.14 -28.94 12.32
N THR A 66 18.10 -28.38 13.53
CA THR A 66 19.26 -27.81 14.21
C THR A 66 20.38 -28.84 14.24
N TYR A 67 21.40 -28.66 13.41
CA TYR A 67 22.59 -29.52 13.30
C TYR A 67 23.46 -29.56 14.57
N LEU A 68 23.03 -28.93 15.66
CA LEU A 68 23.74 -28.85 16.94
C LEU A 68 23.28 -29.88 17.99
N LYS A 69 22.44 -30.86 17.64
CA LYS A 69 22.10 -31.99 18.54
C LYS A 69 22.67 -33.34 18.07
N LYS A 70 24.00 -33.40 17.90
CA LYS A 70 24.76 -34.66 18.01
C LYS A 70 26.18 -34.38 18.52
N ARG A 71 26.30 -34.25 19.84
CA ARG A 71 27.45 -34.69 20.66
C ARG A 71 27.18 -34.33 22.12
N GLY A 72 27.09 -35.36 22.96
CA GLY A 72 26.80 -35.28 24.40
C GLY A 72 26.00 -36.50 24.79
#